data_AF-A0A9E4BE33-F1
#
_entry.id   AF-A0A9E4BE33-F1
#
_cell.length_a   1.000
_cell.length_b   1.000
_cell.length_c   1.000
_cell.angle_alpha   90.00
_cell.angle_beta   90.00
_cell.angle_gamma   90.00
#
_symmetry.space_group_name_H-M   'P 1'
#
loop_
_entity.id
_entity.type
_entity.pdbx_description
1 polymer ?
#
loop_
_entity_poly.entity_id
_entity_poly.type
_entity_poly.pdbx_seq_one_letter_code
_entity_poly.pdbx_strand_id
1 'polypeptide(L)'
;RIEGDDLAEFEPALREGLAGAYHYADDASIRPDTLTANWTKWLAAEGVRFEENRRVGSVRSLGDRVAALVTDTGEMTADHYVFATGAWSARLGADLDCAIPVEPAKGYS
;
A
#
# COMPACT_ATOMS: atom_id res chain seq x y z
N ARG A 1 0.15 -22.23 19.20
CA ARG A 1 0.95 -21.73 20.35
C ARG A 1 2.00 -22.77 20.65
N ILE A 2 3.22 -22.34 20.94
CA ILE A 2 4.37 -23.18 21.28
C ILE A 2 4.75 -22.79 22.71
N GLU A 3 4.81 -23.75 23.63
CA GLU A 3 5.24 -23.48 25.00
C GLU A 3 6.75 -23.24 25.06
N GLY A 4 7.22 -22.60 26.12
CA GLY A 4 8.64 -22.20 26.25
C GLY A 4 9.62 -23.36 26.11
N ASP A 5 9.30 -24.50 26.72
CA ASP A 5 10.15 -25.71 26.70
C ASP A 5 10.25 -26.34 25.29
N ASP A 6 9.25 -26.09 24.43
CA ASP A 6 9.19 -26.63 23.06
C ASP A 6 9.85 -25.70 22.02
N LEU A 7 10.23 -24.48 22.40
CA LEU A 7 10.76 -23.48 21.46
C LEU A 7 12.09 -23.86 20.85
N ALA A 8 12.97 -24.50 21.63
CA ALA A 8 14.31 -24.89 21.15
C ALA A 8 14.24 -26.00 20.09
N GLU A 9 13.21 -26.85 20.13
CA GLU A 9 12.94 -27.83 19.07
C GLU A 9 12.40 -27.14 17.81
N PHE A 10 11.55 -26.12 17.98
CA PHE A 10 10.95 -25.40 16.86
C PHE A 10 11.94 -24.48 16.10
N GLU A 11 12.71 -23.65 16.81
CA GLU A 11 13.72 -22.76 16.22
C GLU A 11 14.96 -22.72 17.14
N PRO A 12 16.00 -23.53 16.83
CA PRO A 12 17.20 -23.64 17.66
C PRO A 12 18.03 -22.35 17.79
N ALA A 13 17.83 -21.36 16.91
CA ALA A 13 18.51 -20.07 17.00
C ALA A 13 17.92 -19.14 18.07
N LEU A 14 16.75 -19.46 18.63
CA LEU A 14 16.15 -18.69 19.71
C LEU A 14 16.93 -18.86 21.02
N ARG A 15 16.91 -17.81 21.85
CA ARG A 15 17.47 -17.83 23.19
C ARG A 15 16.67 -18.80 24.08
N GLU A 16 17.36 -19.54 24.95
CA GLU A 16 16.74 -20.37 25.98
C GLU A 16 15.98 -19.54 27.04
N GLY A 17 14.99 -20.18 27.67
CA GLY A 17 14.21 -19.59 28.79
C GLY A 17 13.17 -18.55 28.37
N LEU A 18 12.81 -18.50 27.09
CA LEU A 18 11.68 -17.69 26.59
C LEU A 18 10.34 -18.29 27.03
N ALA A 19 9.33 -17.45 27.20
CA ALA A 19 8.02 -17.87 27.73
C ALA A 19 7.16 -18.69 26.76
N GLY A 20 7.49 -18.73 25.47
CA GLY A 20 6.69 -19.36 24.40
C GLY A 20 6.51 -18.45 23.18
N ALA A 21 5.78 -18.94 22.17
CA ALA A 21 5.49 -18.18 20.95
C ALA A 21 4.10 -18.49 20.33
N TYR A 22 3.63 -17.59 19.46
CA TYR A 22 2.52 -17.83 18.55
C TYR A 22 3.08 -17.99 17.13
N HIS A 23 2.99 -19.21 16.61
CA HIS A 23 3.33 -19.51 15.23
C HIS A 23 2.05 -19.54 14.38
N TYR A 24 2.04 -18.72 13.33
CA TYR A 24 0.99 -18.66 12.32
C TYR A 24 1.49 -19.41 11.09
N ALA A 25 1.10 -20.69 10.95
CA ALA A 25 1.64 -21.57 9.91
C ALA A 25 1.29 -21.12 8.47
N ASP A 26 0.25 -20.31 8.32
CA ASP A 26 -0.23 -19.81 7.04
C ASP A 26 0.33 -18.41 6.69
N ASP A 27 1.11 -17.80 7.59
CA ASP A 27 1.79 -16.54 7.30
C ASP A 27 2.95 -16.77 6.32
N ALA A 28 3.20 -15.79 5.46
CA ALA A 28 4.23 -15.87 4.45
C ALA A 28 5.02 -14.57 4.32
N SER A 29 6.30 -14.71 4.02
CA SER A 29 7.15 -13.61 3.57
C SER A 29 7.11 -13.54 2.05
N ILE A 30 6.86 -12.34 1.53
CA ILE A 30 6.84 -12.09 0.09
C ILE A 30 7.92 -11.07 -0.30
N ARG A 31 8.30 -11.10 -1.57
CA ARG A 31 9.13 -10.08 -2.23
C ARG A 31 8.19 -9.03 -2.84
N PRO A 32 8.00 -7.84 -2.22
CA PRO A 32 6.99 -6.89 -2.68
C PRO A 32 7.27 -6.35 -4.10
N ASP A 33 8.56 -6.20 -4.43
CA ASP A 33 9.03 -5.84 -5.77
C ASP A 33 8.59 -6.85 -6.83
N THR A 34 8.75 -8.15 -6.52
CA THR A 34 8.41 -9.23 -7.43
C THR A 34 6.89 -9.37 -7.57
N LEU A 35 6.15 -9.24 -6.46
CA LEU A 35 4.69 -9.27 -6.48
C LEU A 35 4.14 -8.15 -7.38
N THR A 36 4.58 -6.91 -7.14
CA THR A 36 4.11 -5.73 -7.88
C THR A 36 4.45 -5.84 -9.37
N ALA A 37 5.67 -6.25 -9.72
CA ALA A 37 6.06 -6.43 -11.12
C ALA A 37 5.21 -7.47 -11.85
N ASN A 38 4.91 -8.61 -11.21
CA ASN A 38 4.07 -9.65 -11.80
C ASN A 38 2.61 -9.21 -11.95
N TRP A 39 2.06 -8.51 -10.96
CA TRP A 39 0.72 -7.96 -11.03
C TRP A 39 0.57 -6.89 -12.11
N THR A 40 1.50 -5.94 -12.20
CA THR A 40 1.51 -4.94 -13.27
C THR A 40 1.53 -5.60 -14.65
N LYS A 41 2.40 -6.61 -14.84
CA LYS A 41 2.48 -7.36 -16.10
C LYS A 41 1.16 -8.08 -16.43
N TRP A 42 0.57 -8.75 -15.46
CA TRP A 42 -0.69 -9.47 -15.66
C TRP A 42 -1.85 -8.51 -15.97
N LEU A 43 -2.02 -7.46 -15.18
CA LEU A 43 -3.08 -6.45 -15.38
C LEU A 43 -2.93 -5.71 -16.71
N ALA A 44 -1.71 -5.42 -17.14
CA ALA A 44 -1.47 -4.83 -18.45
C ALA A 44 -1.93 -5.75 -19.59
N ALA A 45 -1.74 -7.07 -19.45
CA ALA A 45 -2.25 -8.05 -20.41
C ALA A 45 -3.79 -8.13 -20.43
N GLU A 46 -4.44 -7.85 -19.30
CA GLU A 46 -5.90 -7.71 -19.18
C GLU A 46 -6.42 -6.32 -19.63
N GLY A 47 -5.56 -5.45 -20.16
CA GLY A 47 -5.95 -4.15 -20.75
C GLY A 47 -5.90 -2.96 -19.80
N VAL A 48 -5.38 -3.13 -18.57
CA VAL A 48 -5.15 -2.00 -17.66
C VAL A 48 -4.03 -1.10 -18.20
N ARG A 49 -4.28 0.21 -18.24
CA ARG A 49 -3.30 1.21 -18.65
C ARG A 49 -2.55 1.76 -17.43
N PHE A 50 -1.22 1.68 -17.46
CA PHE A 50 -0.35 2.24 -16.44
C PHE A 50 0.30 3.52 -16.98
N GLU A 51 -0.02 4.65 -16.36
CA GLU A 51 0.51 5.97 -16.71
C GLU A 51 1.56 6.39 -15.67
N GLU A 52 2.80 5.94 -15.88
CA GLU A 52 3.93 6.27 -15.00
C GLU A 52 4.54 7.64 -15.33
N ASN A 53 5.37 8.16 -14.41
CA ASN A 53 6.02 9.49 -14.55
C ASN A 53 5.01 10.62 -14.79
N ARG A 54 3.78 10.47 -14.29
CA ARG A 54 2.69 11.41 -14.44
C ARG A 54 2.19 11.82 -13.08
N ARG A 55 2.79 12.88 -12.53
CA ARG A 55 2.51 13.29 -11.15
C ARG A 55 1.21 14.07 -11.09
N VAL A 56 0.26 13.58 -10.29
CA VAL A 56 -0.93 14.34 -9.90
C VAL A 56 -0.50 15.43 -8.92
N GLY A 57 -0.72 16.69 -9.29
CA GLY A 57 -0.40 17.86 -8.47
C GLY A 57 -1.57 18.31 -7.60
N SER A 58 -2.80 18.23 -8.13
CA SER A 58 -4.02 18.55 -7.40
C SER A 58 -5.25 17.84 -7.99
N VAL A 59 -6.34 17.82 -7.23
CA VAL A 59 -7.65 17.33 -7.65
C VAL A 59 -8.60 18.52 -7.86
N ARG A 60 -9.20 18.60 -9.04
CA ARG A 60 -10.20 19.63 -9.35
C ARG A 60 -11.60 19.08 -9.10
N SER A 61 -12.31 19.68 -8.17
CA SER A 61 -13.66 19.30 -7.77
C SER A 61 -14.71 20.26 -8.36
N LEU A 62 -15.91 19.75 -8.64
CA LEU A 62 -17.07 20.52 -9.09
C LEU A 62 -18.26 20.13 -8.20
N GLY A 63 -18.50 20.89 -7.13
CA GLY A 63 -19.49 20.50 -6.13
C GLY A 63 -19.02 19.25 -5.38
N ASP A 64 -19.84 18.20 -5.40
CA ASP A 64 -19.63 16.94 -4.70
C ASP A 64 -18.89 15.86 -5.52
N ARG A 65 -18.40 16.22 -6.72
CA ARG A 65 -17.69 15.28 -7.59
C ARG A 65 -16.29 15.76 -7.96
N VAL A 66 -15.38 14.81 -8.13
CA VAL A 66 -14.10 15.04 -8.80
C VAL A 66 -14.37 15.25 -10.30
N ALA A 67 -13.89 16.38 -10.83
CA ALA A 67 -14.04 16.72 -12.24
C ALA A 67 -12.80 16.34 -13.07
N ALA A 68 -11.59 16.47 -12.50
CA ALA A 68 -10.34 16.11 -13.15
C ALA A 68 -9.19 15.94 -12.14
N LEU A 69 -8.17 15.17 -12.52
CA LEU A 69 -6.85 15.21 -11.91
C LEU A 69 -5.98 16.18 -12.70
N VAL A 70 -5.33 17.12 -12.01
CA VAL A 70 -4.37 18.04 -12.63
C VAL A 70 -2.99 17.43 -12.52
N THR A 71 -2.40 17.02 -13.65
CA THR A 71 -1.06 16.44 -13.69
C THR A 71 -0.04 17.39 -14.30
N ASP A 72 1.24 17.07 -14.15
CA ASP A 72 2.36 17.77 -14.80
C ASP A 72 2.36 17.69 -16.34
N THR A 73 1.51 16.85 -16.91
CA THR A 73 1.37 16.59 -18.35
C THR A 73 -0.06 16.82 -18.85
N GLY A 74 -0.87 17.58 -18.10
CA GLY A 74 -2.23 17.97 -18.46
C GLY A 74 -3.30 17.38 -17.54
N GLU A 75 -4.57 17.60 -17.89
CA GLU A 75 -5.69 17.07 -17.11
C GLU A 75 -6.04 15.64 -17.50
N MET A 76 -6.51 14.86 -16.52
CA MET A 76 -7.06 13.52 -16.73
C MET A 76 -8.47 13.43 -16.15
N THR A 77 -9.38 12.82 -16.90
CA THR A 77 -10.79 12.62 -16.50
C THR A 77 -11.14 11.14 -16.42
N ALA A 78 -12.07 10.80 -15.54
CA ALA A 78 -12.61 9.46 -15.36
C ALA A 78 -14.02 9.57 -14.76
N ASP A 79 -14.83 8.52 -14.93
CA ASP A 79 -16.16 8.45 -14.30
C ASP A 79 -16.07 8.22 -12.78
N HIS A 80 -15.03 7.50 -12.35
CA HIS A 80 -14.76 7.18 -10.94
C HIS A 80 -13.28 7.32 -10.62
N TYR A 81 -12.99 7.69 -9.38
CA TYR A 81 -11.64 7.89 -8.88
C TYR A 81 -11.41 7.07 -7.61
N VAL A 82 -10.25 6.42 -7.53
CA VAL A 82 -9.77 5.72 -6.32
C VAL A 82 -8.41 6.30 -5.96
N PHE A 83 -8.29 6.88 -4.77
CA PHE A 83 -7.03 7.42 -4.27
C PHE A 83 -6.31 6.37 -3.42
N ALA A 84 -5.35 5.67 -4.02
CA ALA A 84 -4.50 4.67 -3.36
C ALA A 84 -3.08 5.21 -3.13
N THR A 85 -2.95 6.45 -2.64
CA THR A 85 -1.68 7.21 -2.58
C THR A 85 -0.87 6.98 -1.30
N GLY A 86 -1.22 5.99 -0.48
CA GLY A 86 -0.49 5.59 0.72
C GLY A 86 -0.18 6.77 1.66
N ALA A 87 1.09 6.91 2.05
CA ALA A 87 1.51 7.95 2.99
C ALA A 87 1.27 9.39 2.49
N TRP A 88 1.06 9.59 1.18
CA TRP A 88 0.76 10.91 0.61
C TRP A 88 -0.73 11.27 0.65
N SER A 89 -1.61 10.36 1.06
CA SER A 89 -3.07 10.59 1.00
C SER A 89 -3.54 11.79 1.81
N ALA A 90 -2.90 12.11 2.95
CA ALA A 90 -3.23 13.30 3.73
C ALA A 90 -3.10 14.62 2.93
N ARG A 91 -2.24 14.66 1.90
CA ARG A 91 -2.05 15.86 1.06
C ARG A 91 -3.25 16.15 0.14
N LEU A 92 -4.10 15.15 -0.11
CA LEU A 92 -5.29 15.31 -0.94
C LEU A 92 -6.48 15.88 -0.15
N GLY A 93 -6.37 15.98 1.17
CA GLY A 93 -7.53 16.30 2.01
C GLY A 93 -8.13 17.69 1.74
N ALA A 94 -7.31 18.66 1.37
CA ALA A 94 -7.78 19.99 0.97
C ALA A 94 -8.55 19.96 -0.36
N ASP A 95 -8.02 19.25 -1.36
CA ASP A 95 -8.64 19.19 -2.69
C ASP A 95 -9.95 18.37 -2.70
N LEU A 96 -10.03 17.38 -1.80
CA LEU A 96 -11.18 16.50 -1.64
C LEU A 96 -12.18 16.98 -0.58
N ASP A 97 -11.93 18.11 0.08
CA ASP A 97 -12.70 18.60 1.23
C ASP A 97 -12.97 17.50 2.28
N CYS A 98 -11.95 16.69 2.53
CA CYS A 98 -12.04 15.48 3.34
C CYS A 98 -10.77 15.28 4.16
N ALA A 99 -10.89 15.27 5.49
CA ALA A 99 -9.76 14.97 6.35
C ALA A 99 -9.40 13.47 6.24
N ILE A 100 -8.22 13.17 5.67
CA ILE A 100 -7.70 11.81 5.54
C ILE A 100 -6.68 11.56 6.67
N PRO A 101 -7.01 10.72 7.68
CA PRO A 101 -6.21 10.56 8.90
C PRO A 101 -5.03 9.60 8.68
N VAL A 102 -4.12 9.95 7.75
CA VAL A 102 -2.91 9.18 7.45
C VAL A 102 -1.67 9.96 7.90
N GLU A 103 -0.87 9.36 8.77
CA GLU A 103 0.40 9.92 9.24
C GLU A 103 1.57 9.05 8.75
N PRO A 104 2.51 9.60 7.95
CA PRO A 104 3.68 8.86 7.52
C PRO A 104 4.61 8.54 8.68
N ALA A 105 4.96 7.27 8.84
CA ALA A 105 5.95 6.81 9.81
C ALA A 105 7.16 6.19 9.12
N LYS A 106 8.32 6.23 9.79
CA LYS A 106 9.50 5.48 9.37
C LYS A 106 9.36 4.04 9.82
N GLY A 107 9.53 3.10 8.90
CA GLY A 107 9.70 1.68 9.17
C GLY A 107 11.07 1.22 8.70
N TYR A 108 11.60 0.19 9.34
CA TYR A 108 12.69 -0.61 8.81
C TYR A 108 12.06 -1.90 8.28
N SER A 109 12.27 -2.18 7.00
CA SER A 109 11.75 -3.33 6.27
C SER A 109 12.89 -4.12 5.65
#